data_AF-E4XFG7-F1
#
_entry.id   AF-E4XFG7-F1
#
_cell.length_a   1.000
_cell.length_b   1.000
_cell.length_c   1.000
_cell.angle_alpha   90.00
_cell.angle_beta   90.00
_cell.angle_gamma   90.00
#
_symmetry.space_group_name_H-M   'P 1'
#
loop_
_entity.id
_entity.type
_entity.pdbx_description
1 polymer ?
#
loop_
_entity_poly.entity_id
_entity_poly.type
_entity_poly.pdbx_seq_one_letter_code
_entity_poly.pdbx_strand_id
1 'polypeptide(L)'
;MTDASRVIATDDQAALSKASCVRLGYWEDEALLKLLPKAKRRSPIINAGYFVRFKVISDIINKVLNSTRIVQFLILGAGSDTIYWRLNLAKKRPGIKWFEIDFEKNLNYKQSVLEKEYGKSEEYVPVPADLRNIPEMEKKLIDKGFDMQKPTFVLSEVVLVRVDRESNNLIVKFF
;
A
#
# COMPACT_ATOMS: atom_id res chain seq x y z
N MET A 1 -23.13 -10.94 1.61
CA MET A 1 -21.75 -10.56 1.28
C MET A 1 -21.19 -9.82 2.48
N THR A 2 -20.11 -10.31 3.09
CA THR A 2 -19.49 -9.65 4.25
C THR A 2 -18.98 -8.27 3.84
N ASP A 3 -19.03 -7.30 4.74
CA ASP A 3 -18.57 -5.93 4.53
C ASP A 3 -17.14 -5.87 3.93
N ALA A 4 -16.25 -6.74 4.41
CA ALA A 4 -14.88 -6.90 3.90
C ALA A 4 -14.82 -7.24 2.39
N SER A 5 -15.72 -8.07 1.87
CA SER A 5 -15.72 -8.44 0.43
C SER A 5 -16.02 -7.25 -0.48
N ARG A 6 -16.86 -6.30 -0.03
CA ARG A 6 -17.16 -5.07 -0.78
C ARG A 6 -15.99 -4.09 -0.74
N VAL A 7 -15.30 -4.01 0.40
CA VAL A 7 -14.09 -3.18 0.56
C VAL A 7 -12.96 -3.71 -0.32
N ILE A 8 -12.71 -5.03 -0.31
CA ILE A 8 -11.68 -5.66 -1.15
C ILE A 8 -11.94 -5.41 -2.64
N ALA A 9 -13.19 -5.54 -3.11
CA ALA A 9 -13.54 -5.29 -4.51
C ALA A 9 -13.24 -3.84 -4.98
N THR A 10 -12.99 -2.92 -4.05
CA THR A 10 -12.68 -1.53 -4.37
C THR A 10 -11.21 -1.30 -4.63
N ASP A 11 -10.33 -2.11 -4.02
CA ASP A 11 -8.93 -2.19 -4.43
C ASP A 11 -8.84 -2.63 -5.89
N ASP A 12 -9.57 -3.67 -6.30
CA ASP A 12 -9.60 -4.13 -7.69
C ASP A 12 -9.90 -2.99 -8.68
N GLN A 13 -10.88 -2.12 -8.38
CA GLN A 13 -11.22 -0.98 -9.25
C GLN A 13 -10.10 0.07 -9.31
N ALA A 14 -9.47 0.35 -8.17
CA ALA A 14 -8.37 1.30 -8.09
C ALA A 14 -7.14 0.77 -8.82
N ALA A 15 -6.79 -0.49 -8.59
CA ALA A 15 -5.66 -1.17 -9.18
C ALA A 15 -5.82 -1.30 -10.70
N LEU A 16 -7.02 -1.63 -11.20
CA LEU A 16 -7.34 -1.60 -12.65
C LEU A 16 -7.16 -0.20 -13.26
N SER A 17 -7.50 0.87 -12.52
CA SER A 17 -7.37 2.24 -12.99
C SER A 17 -5.91 2.71 -13.01
N LYS A 18 -5.13 2.36 -11.97
CA LYS A 18 -3.67 2.54 -11.95
C LYS A 18 -3.03 1.77 -13.12
N ALA A 19 -3.39 0.51 -13.34
CA ALA A 19 -2.85 -0.33 -14.41
C ALA A 19 -3.22 0.14 -15.83
N SER A 20 -4.38 0.79 -16.00
CA SER A 20 -4.75 1.49 -17.25
C SER A 20 -3.78 2.62 -17.54
N CYS A 21 -3.43 3.43 -16.53
CA CYS A 21 -2.49 4.54 -16.69
C CYS A 21 -1.07 4.06 -17.03
N VAL A 22 -0.59 3.02 -16.33
CA VAL A 22 0.75 2.43 -16.58
C VAL A 22 0.87 1.92 -18.01
N ARG A 23 -0.13 1.16 -18.50
CA ARG A 23 -0.13 0.67 -19.90
C ARG A 23 -0.18 1.79 -20.94
N LEU A 24 -0.73 2.95 -20.59
CA LEU A 24 -0.78 4.12 -21.46
C LEU A 24 0.45 5.03 -21.31
N GLY A 25 1.44 4.66 -20.49
CA GLY A 25 2.69 5.39 -20.34
C GLY A 25 2.61 6.64 -19.44
N TYR A 26 1.59 6.75 -18.58
CA TYR A 26 1.53 7.86 -17.61
C TYR A 26 2.64 7.75 -16.54
N TRP A 27 3.02 6.53 -16.15
CA TRP A 27 4.20 6.23 -15.34
C TRP A 27 4.60 4.76 -15.51
N GLU A 28 5.79 4.41 -15.01
CA GLU A 28 6.33 3.06 -15.04
C GLU A 28 6.08 2.31 -13.72
N ASP A 29 5.52 1.11 -13.82
CA ASP A 29 5.23 0.23 -12.68
C ASP A 29 5.02 -1.21 -13.15
N GLU A 30 6.11 -1.91 -13.42
CA GLU A 30 6.05 -3.30 -13.87
C GLU A 30 5.44 -4.22 -12.82
N ALA A 31 5.71 -3.97 -11.53
CA ALA A 31 5.16 -4.73 -10.41
C ALA A 31 3.62 -4.72 -10.43
N LEU A 32 3.00 -3.56 -10.68
CA LEU A 32 1.54 -3.47 -10.78
C LEU A 32 1.00 -4.26 -11.97
N LEU A 33 1.71 -4.27 -13.11
CA LEU A 33 1.31 -5.05 -14.28
C LEU A 33 1.42 -6.56 -14.05
N LYS A 34 2.33 -7.01 -13.17
CA LYS A 34 2.45 -8.42 -12.75
C LYS A 34 1.29 -8.85 -11.86
N LEU A 35 0.85 -7.98 -10.95
CA LEU A 35 -0.38 -8.19 -10.17
C LEU A 35 -1.63 -8.21 -11.05
N LEU A 36 -1.63 -7.42 -12.13
CA LEU A 36 -2.78 -7.24 -13.01
C LEU A 36 -2.42 -7.46 -14.47
N PRO A 37 -2.18 -8.72 -14.90
CA PRO A 37 -1.75 -9.03 -16.26
C PRO A 37 -2.80 -8.63 -17.31
N LYS A 38 -4.07 -8.55 -16.91
CA LYS A 38 -5.17 -8.07 -17.75
C LYS A 38 -5.85 -6.89 -17.08
N ALA A 39 -5.92 -5.74 -17.76
CA ALA A 39 -6.77 -4.63 -17.32
C ALA A 39 -7.41 -3.96 -18.53
N LYS A 40 -8.67 -3.53 -18.37
CA LYS A 40 -9.35 -2.71 -19.38
C LYS A 40 -8.87 -1.27 -19.29
N ARG A 41 -8.79 -0.61 -20.45
CA ARG A 41 -8.52 0.83 -20.53
C ARG A 41 -9.65 1.62 -19.86
N ARG A 42 -9.30 2.66 -19.10
CA ARG A 42 -10.23 3.64 -18.53
C ARG A 42 -10.33 4.90 -19.40
N SER A 43 -11.38 5.69 -19.20
CA SER A 43 -11.56 6.96 -19.92
C SER A 43 -10.44 7.96 -19.61
N PRO A 44 -10.14 8.91 -20.52
CA PRO A 44 -9.08 9.88 -20.31
C PRO A 44 -9.19 10.66 -18.99
N ILE A 45 -10.41 11.05 -18.59
CA ILE A 45 -10.64 11.80 -17.34
C ILE A 45 -10.33 10.97 -16.08
N ILE A 46 -10.64 9.66 -16.11
CA ILE A 46 -10.27 8.76 -15.01
C ILE A 46 -8.75 8.62 -14.94
N ASN A 47 -8.07 8.43 -16.08
CA ASN A 47 -6.62 8.33 -16.10
C ASN A 47 -5.96 9.63 -15.61
N ALA A 48 -6.48 10.79 -15.99
CA ALA A 48 -5.99 12.08 -15.52
C ALA A 48 -6.05 12.20 -13.98
N GLY A 49 -7.18 11.81 -13.38
CA GLY A 49 -7.34 11.81 -11.92
C GLY A 49 -6.37 10.85 -11.21
N TYR A 50 -6.21 9.63 -11.75
CA TYR A 50 -5.25 8.66 -11.19
C TYR A 50 -3.80 9.08 -11.38
N PHE A 51 -3.46 9.75 -12.48
CA PHE A 51 -2.13 10.28 -12.68
C PHE A 51 -1.79 11.38 -11.68
N VAL A 52 -2.71 12.32 -11.43
CA VAL A 52 -2.52 13.34 -10.39
C VAL A 52 -2.34 12.69 -9.02
N ARG A 53 -3.21 11.73 -8.67
CA ARG A 53 -3.11 10.95 -7.43
C ARG A 53 -1.74 10.27 -7.30
N PHE A 54 -1.30 9.55 -8.33
CA PHE A 54 0.01 8.90 -8.37
C PHE A 54 1.16 9.90 -8.20
N LYS A 55 1.11 11.02 -8.90
CA LYS A 55 2.17 12.03 -8.92
C LYS A 55 2.33 12.68 -7.55
N VAL A 56 1.23 13.11 -6.93
CA VAL A 56 1.24 13.72 -5.59
C VAL A 56 1.82 12.77 -4.55
N ILE A 57 1.35 11.51 -4.53
CA ILE A 57 1.81 10.52 -3.55
C ILE A 57 3.27 10.17 -3.79
N SER A 58 3.68 9.95 -5.04
CA SER A 58 5.06 9.64 -5.38
C SER A 58 6.00 10.79 -5.00
N ASP A 59 5.60 12.04 -5.21
CA ASP A 59 6.43 13.20 -4.84
C ASP A 59 6.58 13.33 -3.31
N ILE A 60 5.52 13.04 -2.55
CA ILE A 60 5.60 13.00 -1.07
C ILE A 60 6.55 11.89 -0.63
N ILE A 61 6.36 10.67 -1.14
CA ILE A 61 7.17 9.50 -0.76
C ILE A 61 8.64 9.73 -1.10
N ASN A 62 8.96 10.25 -2.28
CA ASN A 62 10.34 10.54 -2.65
C ASN A 62 10.98 11.59 -1.72
N LYS A 63 10.24 12.63 -1.32
CA LYS A 63 10.73 13.62 -0.35
C LYS A 63 11.00 12.98 1.01
N VAL A 64 10.10 12.11 1.48
CA VAL A 64 10.26 11.41 2.76
C VAL A 64 11.41 10.41 2.71
N LEU A 65 11.54 9.64 1.64
CA LEU A 65 12.66 8.72 1.42
C LEU A 65 14.00 9.45 1.33
N ASN A 66 14.04 10.68 0.83
CA ASN A 66 15.27 11.48 0.83
C ASN A 66 15.65 12.01 2.23
N SER A 67 14.71 12.01 3.18
CA SER A 67 15.04 12.24 4.60
C SER A 67 15.75 11.02 5.18
N THR A 68 16.80 11.23 5.97
CA THR A 68 17.46 10.16 6.73
C THR A 68 16.79 9.88 8.07
N ARG A 69 15.77 10.66 8.44
CA ARG A 69 15.09 10.54 9.74
C ARG A 69 14.09 9.40 9.79
N ILE A 70 13.39 9.12 8.69
CA ILE A 70 12.35 8.10 8.65
C ILE A 70 12.95 6.73 8.40
N VAL A 71 12.66 5.80 9.30
CA VAL A 71 13.18 4.43 9.29
C VAL A 71 12.07 3.39 9.13
N GLN A 72 10.81 3.81 9.30
CA GLN A 72 9.63 2.96 9.14
C GLN A 72 8.62 3.62 8.20
N PHE A 73 8.04 2.83 7.30
CA PHE A 73 6.89 3.19 6.50
C PHE A 73 5.74 2.27 6.87
N LEU A 74 4.55 2.83 7.02
CA LEU A 74 3.35 2.08 7.34
C LEU A 74 2.23 2.45 6.37
N ILE A 75 1.82 1.50 5.54
CA ILE A 75 0.76 1.68 4.57
C ILE A 75 -0.52 1.03 5.11
N LEU A 76 -1.53 1.85 5.34
CA LEU A 76 -2.84 1.42 5.84
C LEU A 76 -3.75 1.06 4.67
N GLY A 77 -4.22 -0.18 4.61
CA GLY A 77 -5.02 -0.71 3.51
C GLY A 77 -4.24 -0.71 2.19
N ALA A 78 -3.08 -1.35 2.21
CA ALA A 78 -2.12 -1.29 1.10
C ALA A 78 -2.65 -1.85 -0.22
N GLY A 79 -3.62 -2.77 -0.18
CA GLY A 79 -4.23 -3.37 -1.36
C GLY A 79 -3.18 -3.83 -2.37
N SER A 80 -3.38 -3.41 -3.62
CA SER A 80 -2.47 -3.68 -4.75
C SER A 80 -1.35 -2.63 -4.89
N ASP A 81 -1.02 -1.86 -3.85
CA ASP A 81 0.11 -0.94 -3.89
C ASP A 81 1.44 -1.67 -4.11
N THR A 82 2.30 -1.07 -4.94
CA THR A 82 3.57 -1.65 -5.39
C THR A 82 4.75 -0.74 -5.14
N ILE A 83 4.62 0.34 -4.35
CA ILE A 83 5.66 1.35 -4.17
C ILE A 83 7.00 0.72 -3.76
N TYR A 84 6.97 -0.25 -2.84
CA TYR A 84 8.17 -0.95 -2.36
C TYR A 84 8.99 -1.57 -3.51
N TRP A 85 8.33 -2.29 -4.42
CA TRP A 85 8.96 -2.94 -5.55
C TRP A 85 9.25 -1.97 -6.69
N ARG A 86 8.31 -1.08 -7.04
CA ARG A 86 8.45 -0.07 -8.09
C ARG A 86 9.66 0.83 -7.86
N LEU A 87 9.92 1.22 -6.61
CA LEU A 87 11.08 2.05 -6.27
C LEU A 87 12.35 1.22 -6.00
N ASN A 88 12.27 -0.11 -6.01
CA ASN A 88 13.36 -1.03 -5.70
C ASN A 88 13.98 -0.71 -4.33
N LEU A 89 13.13 -0.59 -3.30
CA LEU A 89 13.56 -0.11 -1.98
C LEU A 89 14.57 -1.03 -1.31
N ALA A 90 14.44 -2.35 -1.48
CA ALA A 90 15.42 -3.33 -1.00
C ALA A 90 16.85 -2.99 -1.41
N LYS A 91 17.03 -2.49 -2.65
CA LYS A 91 18.35 -2.09 -3.16
C LYS A 91 18.70 -0.64 -2.87
N LYS A 92 17.73 0.28 -3.00
CA LYS A 92 18.00 1.73 -2.95
C LYS A 92 18.04 2.29 -1.53
N ARG A 93 17.34 1.67 -0.58
CA ARG A 93 17.20 2.15 0.80
C ARG A 93 17.20 0.96 1.77
N PRO A 94 18.29 0.16 1.82
CA PRO A 94 18.38 -0.96 2.75
C PRO A 94 18.23 -0.46 4.20
N GLY A 95 17.56 -1.25 5.02
CA GLY A 95 17.30 -0.94 6.43
C GLY A 95 16.03 -0.13 6.72
N ILE A 96 15.33 0.40 5.71
CA ILE A 96 13.97 0.94 5.91
C ILE A 96 12.99 -0.23 6.05
N LYS A 97 12.24 -0.28 7.15
CA LYS A 97 11.16 -1.26 7.31
C LYS A 97 9.87 -0.73 6.66
N TRP A 98 9.29 -1.52 5.76
CA TRP A 98 8.09 -1.20 5.01
C TRP A 98 6.94 -2.11 5.45
N PHE A 99 6.09 -1.60 6.31
CA PHE A 99 4.93 -2.30 6.85
C PHE A 99 3.70 -2.03 6.01
N GLU A 100 2.92 -3.08 5.75
CA GLU A 100 1.65 -2.97 5.03
C GLU A 100 0.54 -3.69 5.78
N ILE A 101 -0.51 -2.96 6.11
CA ILE A 101 -1.71 -3.53 6.72
C ILE A 101 -2.77 -3.70 5.66
N ASP A 102 -3.29 -4.91 5.51
CA ASP A 102 -4.47 -5.21 4.72
C ASP A 102 -5.07 -6.55 5.16
N PHE A 103 -6.17 -6.96 4.54
CA PHE A 103 -6.71 -8.28 4.71
C PHE A 103 -5.74 -9.34 4.18
N GLU A 104 -5.67 -10.47 4.88
CA GLU A 104 -4.74 -11.57 4.60
C GLU A 104 -4.77 -12.03 3.14
N LYS A 105 -5.97 -12.13 2.55
CA LYS A 105 -6.13 -12.51 1.15
C LYS A 105 -5.36 -11.60 0.18
N ASN A 106 -5.40 -10.29 0.41
CA ASN A 106 -4.76 -9.29 -0.47
C ASN A 106 -3.24 -9.36 -0.31
N LEU A 107 -2.75 -9.41 0.93
CA LEU A 107 -1.32 -9.51 1.22
C LEU A 107 -0.72 -10.81 0.67
N ASN A 108 -1.37 -11.94 0.90
CA ASN A 108 -0.90 -13.25 0.43
C ASN A 108 -0.84 -13.30 -1.10
N TYR A 109 -1.86 -12.79 -1.79
CA TYR A 109 -1.85 -12.72 -3.26
C TYR A 109 -0.69 -11.86 -3.75
N LYS A 110 -0.53 -10.65 -3.19
CA LYS A 110 0.54 -9.72 -3.57
C LYS A 110 1.93 -10.32 -3.36
N GLN A 111 2.18 -10.91 -2.19
CA GLN A 111 3.45 -11.59 -1.89
C GLN A 111 3.72 -12.73 -2.87
N SER A 112 2.72 -13.59 -3.12
CA SER A 112 2.89 -14.76 -3.99
C SER A 112 3.36 -14.40 -5.41
N VAL A 113 2.94 -13.24 -5.91
CA VAL A 113 3.31 -12.74 -7.23
C VAL A 113 4.62 -11.98 -7.18
N LEU A 114 4.77 -11.02 -6.27
CA LEU A 114 5.89 -10.09 -6.29
C LEU A 114 7.16 -10.67 -5.67
N GLU A 115 7.07 -11.50 -4.61
CA GLU A 115 8.27 -12.16 -4.07
C GLU A 115 8.80 -13.24 -5.02
N LYS A 116 7.93 -13.85 -5.82
CA LYS A 116 8.35 -14.77 -6.89
C LYS A 116 9.18 -14.04 -7.94
N GLU A 117 8.81 -12.81 -8.27
CA GLU A 117 9.41 -12.06 -9.39
C GLU A 117 10.59 -11.19 -8.99
N TYR A 118 10.58 -10.64 -7.77
CA TYR A 118 11.60 -9.71 -7.26
C TYR A 118 12.43 -10.28 -6.10
N GLY A 119 12.11 -11.50 -5.64
CA GLY A 119 12.71 -12.10 -4.45
C GLY A 119 12.05 -11.64 -3.14
N LYS A 120 12.37 -12.35 -2.07
CA LYS A 120 11.94 -12.01 -0.71
C LYS A 120 12.83 -10.90 -0.14
N SER A 121 12.25 -10.02 0.67
CA SER A 121 13.00 -9.08 1.50
C SER A 121 12.49 -9.12 2.94
N GLU A 122 13.42 -9.09 3.89
CA GLU A 122 13.13 -8.95 5.33
C GLU A 122 12.67 -7.53 5.71
N GLU A 123 12.78 -6.58 4.79
CA GLU A 123 12.39 -5.18 4.97
C GLU A 123 10.94 -4.93 4.57
N TYR A 124 10.35 -5.79 3.75
CA TYR A 124 8.93 -5.78 3.44
C TYR A 124 8.16 -6.64 4.45
N VAL A 125 7.25 -6.01 5.19
CA VAL A 125 6.60 -6.61 6.36
C VAL A 125 5.06 -6.52 6.21
N PRO A 126 4.41 -7.53 5.63
CA PRO A 126 2.96 -7.57 5.52
C PRO A 126 2.32 -7.94 6.86
N VAL A 127 1.28 -7.23 7.27
CA VAL A 127 0.61 -7.36 8.57
C VAL A 127 -0.88 -7.64 8.32
N PRO A 128 -1.32 -8.91 8.29
CA PRO A 128 -2.71 -9.24 8.03
C PRO A 128 -3.60 -8.86 9.22
N ALA A 129 -4.32 -7.74 9.11
CA ALA A 129 -5.16 -7.22 10.18
C ALA A 129 -6.33 -6.38 9.63
N ASP A 130 -7.43 -6.33 10.37
CA ASP A 130 -8.53 -5.39 10.13
C ASP A 130 -8.23 -4.08 10.87
N LEU A 131 -8.17 -2.96 10.14
CA LEU A 131 -7.90 -1.64 10.70
C LEU A 131 -8.91 -1.21 11.78
N ARG A 132 -10.11 -1.83 11.81
CA ARG A 132 -11.15 -1.55 12.81
C ARG A 132 -10.88 -2.26 14.15
N ASN A 133 -10.04 -3.30 14.16
CA ASN A 133 -9.64 -4.00 15.37
C ASN A 133 -8.25 -3.54 15.83
N ILE A 134 -8.19 -2.35 16.43
CA ILE A 134 -6.93 -1.71 16.84
C ILE A 134 -6.09 -2.60 17.77
N PRO A 135 -6.63 -3.24 18.82
CA PRO A 135 -5.81 -4.07 19.71
C PRO A 135 -5.15 -5.25 19.00
N GLU A 136 -5.87 -5.89 18.07
CA GLU A 136 -5.31 -6.99 17.26
C GLU A 136 -4.26 -6.48 16.27
N MET A 137 -4.55 -5.36 15.61
CA MET A 137 -3.66 -4.72 14.64
C MET A 137 -2.34 -4.28 15.30
N GLU A 138 -2.42 -3.59 16.43
CA GLU A 138 -1.27 -3.13 17.22
C GLU A 138 -0.40 -4.32 17.65
N LYS A 139 -1.02 -5.35 18.23
CA LYS A 139 -0.30 -6.56 18.62
C LYS A 139 0.46 -7.17 17.44
N LYS A 140 -0.21 -7.34 16.29
CA LYS A 140 0.40 -7.93 15.08
C LYS A 140 1.52 -7.05 14.50
N LEU A 141 1.40 -5.72 14.58
CA LEU A 141 2.46 -4.80 14.18
C LEU A 141 3.70 -5.00 15.05
N ILE A 142 3.53 -4.97 16.37
CA ILE A 142 4.62 -5.12 17.35
C ILE A 142 5.27 -6.51 17.21
N ASP A 143 4.49 -7.57 17.09
CA ASP A 143 4.96 -8.94 16.89
C ASP A 143 5.81 -9.08 15.60
N LYS A 144 5.56 -8.23 14.60
CA LYS A 144 6.35 -8.16 13.35
C LYS A 144 7.49 -7.12 13.39
N GLY A 145 7.79 -6.56 14.56
CA GLY A 145 8.93 -5.68 14.77
C GLY A 145 8.67 -4.20 14.44
N PHE A 146 7.40 -3.78 14.38
CA PHE A 146 7.06 -2.35 14.34
C PHE A 146 7.38 -1.71 15.69
N ASP A 147 8.13 -0.60 15.67
CA ASP A 147 8.49 0.14 16.88
C ASP A 147 7.74 1.48 16.90
N MET A 148 6.86 1.66 17.90
CA MET A 148 6.05 2.87 18.07
C MET A 148 6.89 4.12 18.39
N GLN A 149 8.15 3.96 18.84
CA GLN A 149 9.02 5.08 19.18
C GLN A 149 9.89 5.52 18.00
N LYS A 150 9.97 4.73 16.93
CA LYS A 150 10.79 5.07 15.76
C LYS A 150 10.05 6.03 14.82
N PRO A 151 10.77 6.99 14.21
CA PRO A 151 10.18 7.89 13.23
C PRO A 151 9.56 7.11 12.06
N THR A 152 8.24 7.22 11.96
CA THR A 152 7.42 6.46 11.00
C THR A 152 6.67 7.42 10.07
N PHE A 153 6.66 7.11 8.78
CA PHE A 153 5.74 7.72 7.84
C PHE A 153 4.52 6.80 7.64
N VAL A 154 3.33 7.33 7.93
CA VAL A 154 2.07 6.59 7.76
C VAL A 154 1.34 7.11 6.52
N LEU A 155 0.93 6.20 5.64
CA LEU A 155 0.14 6.50 4.44
C LEU A 155 -1.23 5.82 4.51
N SER A 156 -2.28 6.59 4.30
CA SER A 156 -3.62 6.07 4.01
C SER A 156 -4.13 6.63 2.69
N GLU A 157 -4.20 5.77 1.66
CA GLU A 157 -4.55 6.19 0.31
C GLU A 157 -5.97 5.73 -0.08
N VAL A 158 -6.99 6.55 0.25
CA VAL A 158 -8.41 6.25 -0.04
C VAL A 158 -8.94 5.03 0.74
N VAL A 159 -8.42 4.85 1.96
CA VAL A 159 -8.79 3.74 2.86
C VAL A 159 -9.67 4.21 4.01
N LEU A 160 -9.32 5.29 4.71
CA LEU A 160 -10.10 5.80 5.85
C LEU A 160 -11.55 6.21 5.52
N VAL A 161 -11.85 6.48 4.25
CA VAL A 161 -13.22 6.75 3.77
C VAL A 161 -14.10 5.48 3.71
N ARG A 162 -13.49 4.29 3.87
CA ARG A 162 -14.16 2.98 3.79
C ARG A 162 -14.57 2.42 5.14
N VAL A 163 -14.14 3.04 6.23
CA VAL A 163 -14.54 2.69 7.59
C VAL A 163 -15.57 3.72 8.09
N ASP A 164 -16.37 3.33 9.07
CA ASP A 164 -17.29 4.26 9.72
C ASP A 164 -16.52 5.37 10.46
N ARG A 165 -17.23 6.45 10.80
CA ARG A 165 -16.63 7.64 11.39
C ARG A 165 -15.96 7.36 12.75
N GLU A 166 -16.53 6.47 13.56
CA GLU A 166 -15.98 6.15 14.88
C GLU A 166 -14.67 5.40 14.73
N SER A 167 -14.66 4.35 13.91
CA SER A 167 -13.44 3.62 13.55
C SER A 167 -12.36 4.52 12.96
N ASN A 168 -12.72 5.42 12.04
CA ASN A 168 -11.78 6.38 11.44
C ASN A 168 -11.09 7.24 12.52
N ASN A 169 -11.88 7.83 13.42
CA ASN A 169 -11.35 8.66 14.51
C ASN A 169 -10.43 7.88 15.43
N LEU A 170 -10.74 6.61 15.70
CA LEU A 170 -9.90 5.76 16.54
C LEU A 170 -8.58 5.42 15.84
N ILE A 171 -8.61 5.09 14.54
CA ILE A 171 -7.39 4.82 13.75
C ILE A 171 -6.49 6.04 13.71
N VAL A 172 -7.03 7.24 13.46
CA VAL A 172 -6.25 8.48 13.40
C VAL A 172 -5.69 8.86 14.77
N LYS A 173 -6.36 8.53 15.88
CA LYS A 173 -5.84 8.78 17.23
C LYS A 173 -4.74 7.81 17.64
N PHE A 174 -4.69 6.63 17.03
CA PHE A 174 -3.71 5.60 17.35
C PHE A 174 -2.32 5.92 16.78
N PHE A 175 -2.26 6.55 15.60
CA PHE A 175 -1.01 6.92 14.90
C PHE A 175 -0.65 8.39 15.09
#